data_AF-A0A3N9WWM6-F1
#
_entry.id   AF-A0A3N9WWM6-F1
#
_cell.length_a   1.000
_cell.length_b   1.000
_cell.length_c   1.000
_cell.angle_alpha   90.00
_cell.angle_beta   90.00
_cell.angle_gamma   90.00
#
_symmetry.space_group_name_H-M   'P 1'
#
loop_
_entity.id
_entity.type
_entity.pdbx_description
1 polymer ?
#
loop_
_entity_poly.entity_id
_entity_poly.type
_entity_poly.pdbx_seq_one_letter_code
_entity_poly.pdbx_strand_id
1 'polypeptide(L)'
;MAVAVDEPTERELRVMPWWLVLVGLLVAIALGWLVLDLLLTEADRASQPDTRATLRIDAIRTGLTVVAGTGGGLALLLAARRQWIAERAQRHQESVAARDHVHRDRVQAHAEAVAEAAQRHQDRQSGAAEHDAAERRLTELYTRAVELLGNDSAAVRLGGLHALERLGQDNPGQRPTIAAVLCAYLRMPATDGEPRETEVRRSAQRVLTRHLRADDAAHWPELRLDLAGAALVDFDAAGCTLVDATFTDAVFTGTTTFAGATARGRLLFGAASFGDVAFEGLAADGEVVLDGVRVDGGATFDGAAFSGGLSCRRAGFTGLTSFRRVTFGQPTSFDATRFEDAASFREAVFDGALSMEHTEFGRSASFHAVRFTNMALFRWTVFGAEALFDRARFVDAANFGRARFHSMVSFRDTEFSRPPQVEQARAVADPGHRWPESTTVERLDDEWLLLVDR
;
A
#
# COMPACT_ATOMS: atom_id res chain seq x y z
N MET A 1 24.26 -8.43 38.10
CA MET A 1 24.17 -8.07 39.52
C MET A 1 24.02 -9.37 40.30
N ALA A 2 25.05 -9.74 41.08
CA ALA A 2 25.08 -10.95 41.87
C ALA A 2 24.14 -10.80 43.07
N VAL A 3 23.13 -11.67 43.18
CA VAL A 3 22.21 -11.72 44.32
C VAL A 3 22.88 -12.54 45.41
N ALA A 4 23.20 -11.89 46.52
CA ALA A 4 23.75 -12.52 47.71
C ALA A 4 22.72 -13.53 48.26
N VAL A 5 23.11 -14.80 48.29
CA VAL A 5 22.38 -15.86 48.98
C VAL A 5 22.72 -15.74 50.46
N ASP A 6 21.76 -15.30 51.25
CA ASP A 6 21.85 -15.25 52.71
C ASP A 6 21.74 -16.69 53.23
N GLU A 7 22.88 -17.30 53.57
CA GLU A 7 22.88 -18.62 54.21
C GLU A 7 22.37 -18.49 55.66
N PRO A 8 21.31 -19.21 56.06
CA PRO A 8 20.83 -19.15 57.42
C PRO A 8 21.88 -19.81 58.31
N THR A 9 22.43 -19.03 59.24
CA THR A 9 23.33 -19.50 60.30
C THR A 9 22.67 -20.64 61.07
N GLU A 10 23.06 -21.88 60.75
CA GLU A 10 22.71 -23.06 61.52
C GLU A 10 23.32 -22.89 62.92
N ARG A 11 22.52 -22.37 63.85
CA ARG A 11 22.84 -22.45 65.29
C ARG A 11 23.04 -23.93 65.59
N GLU A 12 24.29 -24.34 65.84
CA GLU A 12 24.60 -25.67 66.35
C GLU A 12 23.82 -25.89 67.65
N LEU A 13 22.78 -26.71 67.54
CA LEU A 13 21.85 -26.98 68.62
C LEU A 13 22.48 -27.99 69.58
N ARG A 14 22.99 -27.49 70.72
CA ARG A 14 23.52 -28.32 71.82
C ARG A 14 22.57 -29.45 72.17
N VAL A 15 23.04 -30.68 71.93
CA VAL A 15 22.34 -31.92 72.26
C VAL A 15 22.34 -32.06 73.78
N MET A 16 21.16 -32.20 74.39
CA MET A 16 21.06 -32.45 75.83
C MET A 16 21.68 -33.84 76.09
N PRO A 17 22.82 -33.90 76.78
CA PRO A 17 23.66 -35.07 76.72
C PRO A 17 23.12 -36.15 77.67
N TRP A 18 23.20 -37.41 77.23
CA TRP A 18 22.55 -38.56 77.85
C TRP A 18 22.97 -38.81 79.31
N TRP A 19 24.13 -38.31 79.73
CA TRP A 19 24.64 -38.42 81.10
C TRP A 19 23.79 -37.66 82.12
N LEU A 20 22.99 -36.66 81.73
CA LEU A 20 22.08 -35.97 82.67
C LEU A 20 21.00 -36.90 83.25
N VAL A 21 20.59 -37.93 82.50
CA VAL A 21 19.65 -38.96 82.98
C VAL A 21 20.34 -39.87 84.02
N LEU A 22 21.60 -40.24 83.78
CA LEU A 22 22.42 -41.01 84.72
C LEU A 22 22.67 -40.22 86.02
N VAL A 23 22.97 -38.93 85.91
CA VAL A 23 23.16 -38.04 87.06
C VAL A 23 21.87 -37.95 87.89
N GLY A 24 20.71 -37.79 87.24
CA GLY A 24 19.42 -37.77 87.92
C GLY A 24 19.12 -39.07 88.69
N LEU A 25 19.45 -40.24 88.10
CA LEU A 25 19.29 -41.54 88.74
C LEU A 25 20.20 -41.70 89.96
N LEU A 26 21.47 -41.30 89.86
CA LEU A 26 22.43 -41.36 90.96
C LEU A 26 22.02 -40.48 92.14
N VAL A 27 21.53 -39.26 91.86
CA VAL A 27 21.02 -38.34 92.88
C VAL A 27 19.82 -38.93 93.62
N ALA A 28 18.90 -39.60 92.91
CA ALA A 28 17.74 -40.26 93.50
C ALA A 28 18.14 -41.39 94.47
N ILE A 29 19.09 -42.24 94.06
CA ILE A 29 19.61 -43.35 94.88
C ILE A 29 20.33 -42.79 96.13
N ALA A 30 21.16 -41.77 95.96
CA ALA A 30 21.90 -41.16 97.07
C ALA A 30 20.97 -40.51 98.10
N LEU A 31 19.94 -39.79 97.66
CA LEU A 31 18.93 -39.19 98.54
C LEU A 31 18.12 -40.25 99.29
N GLY A 32 17.69 -41.31 98.61
CA GLY A 32 16.96 -42.41 99.24
C GLY A 32 17.78 -43.12 100.31
N TRP A 33 19.06 -43.37 100.04
CA TRP A 33 19.98 -43.99 100.99
C TRP A 33 20.23 -43.09 102.21
N LEU A 34 20.46 -41.80 102.00
CA LEU A 34 20.69 -40.83 103.08
C LEU A 34 19.49 -40.70 104.01
N VAL A 35 18.28 -40.61 103.46
CA VAL A 35 17.03 -40.52 104.25
C VAL A 35 16.81 -41.80 105.06
N LEU A 36 17.07 -42.98 104.46
CA LEU A 36 16.92 -44.26 105.15
C LEU A 36 17.91 -44.41 106.31
N ASP A 37 19.17 -44.02 106.10
CA ASP A 37 20.23 -44.10 107.13
C ASP A 37 19.93 -43.18 108.33
N LEU A 38 19.49 -41.94 108.06
CA LEU A 38 19.08 -40.99 109.10
C LEU A 38 17.87 -41.49 109.91
N LEU A 39 16.88 -42.10 109.26
CA LEU A 39 15.68 -42.58 109.95
C LEU A 39 15.93 -43.88 110.74
N LEU A 40 16.81 -44.76 110.26
CA LEU A 40 17.18 -45.99 110.97
C LEU A 40 18.09 -45.73 112.18
N THR A 41 19.01 -44.77 112.07
CA THR A 41 19.86 -44.35 113.20
C THR A 41 19.03 -43.71 114.32
N GLU A 42 17.99 -42.94 113.98
CA GLU A 42 17.07 -42.39 114.97
C GLU A 42 16.21 -43.49 115.62
N ALA A 43 15.75 -44.48 114.85
CA ALA A 43 15.01 -45.63 115.39
C ALA A 43 15.85 -46.51 116.33
N ASP A 44 17.17 -46.59 116.15
CA ASP A 44 18.05 -47.42 116.97
C ASP A 44 18.34 -46.85 118.36
N ARG A 45 18.11 -45.56 118.58
CA ARG A 45 18.28 -44.89 119.88
C ARG A 45 17.10 -45.08 120.86
N ALA A 46 15.98 -45.62 120.40
CA ALA A 46 14.81 -45.88 121.25
C ALA A 46 15.06 -47.04 122.23
N SER A 47 14.95 -46.78 123.54
CA SER A 47 15.30 -47.72 124.62
C SER A 47 14.16 -48.67 125.04
N GLN A 48 12.96 -48.57 124.44
CA GLN A 48 11.84 -49.48 124.69
C GLN A 48 11.59 -50.40 123.47
N PRO A 49 11.47 -51.74 123.66
CA PRO A 49 11.40 -52.71 122.55
C PRO A 49 10.24 -52.52 121.57
N ASP A 50 9.05 -52.14 122.06
CA ASP A 50 7.84 -52.06 121.23
C ASP A 50 7.84 -50.84 120.29
N THR A 51 8.57 -49.78 120.61
CA THR A 51 8.63 -48.54 119.81
C THR A 51 9.67 -48.63 118.69
N ARG A 52 10.67 -49.51 118.81
CA ARG A 52 11.75 -49.68 117.83
C ARG A 52 11.28 -50.32 116.53
N ALA A 53 10.36 -51.28 116.61
CA ALA A 53 9.87 -52.02 115.45
C ALA A 53 8.99 -51.14 114.53
N THR A 54 8.14 -50.30 115.11
CA THR A 54 7.24 -49.40 114.37
C THR A 54 7.99 -48.29 113.65
N LEU A 55 8.97 -47.66 114.31
CA LEU A 55 9.81 -46.61 113.70
C LEU A 55 10.63 -47.12 112.51
N ARG A 56 11.15 -48.36 112.57
CA ARG A 56 11.87 -48.96 111.44
C ARG A 56 10.97 -49.21 110.22
N ILE A 57 9.71 -49.58 110.43
CA ILE A 57 8.75 -49.81 109.34
C ILE A 57 8.39 -48.50 108.64
N ASP A 58 8.16 -47.42 109.39
CA ASP A 58 7.88 -46.11 108.80
C ASP A 58 9.11 -45.52 108.10
N ALA A 59 10.32 -45.72 108.63
CA ALA A 59 11.57 -45.31 107.97
C ALA A 59 11.73 -45.92 106.57
N ILE A 60 11.47 -47.22 106.43
CA ILE A 60 11.52 -47.93 105.15
C ILE A 60 10.45 -47.40 104.20
N ARG A 61 9.24 -47.14 104.71
CA ARG A 61 8.12 -46.61 103.92
C ARG A 61 8.43 -45.22 103.37
N THR A 62 8.98 -44.32 104.19
CA THR A 62 9.33 -42.96 103.77
C THR A 62 10.49 -42.96 102.77
N GLY A 63 11.52 -43.77 103.00
CA GLY A 63 12.63 -43.96 102.04
C GLY A 63 12.14 -44.42 100.66
N LEU A 64 11.21 -45.38 100.62
CA LEU A 64 10.56 -45.83 99.39
C LEU A 64 9.76 -44.72 98.68
N THR A 65 9.07 -43.85 99.42
CA THR A 65 8.30 -42.74 98.83
C THR A 65 9.19 -41.66 98.19
N VAL A 66 10.37 -41.38 98.75
CA VAL A 66 11.33 -40.42 98.19
C VAL A 66 11.95 -40.95 96.89
N VAL A 67 12.30 -42.23 96.85
CA VAL A 67 12.77 -42.90 95.63
C VAL A 67 11.68 -42.96 94.56
N ALA A 68 10.42 -43.23 94.95
CA ALA A 68 9.30 -43.20 94.01
C ALA A 68 9.03 -41.79 93.44
N GLY A 69 9.08 -40.74 94.29
CA GLY A 69 8.90 -39.35 93.87
C GLY A 69 9.98 -38.85 92.91
N THR A 70 11.25 -39.21 93.16
CA THR A 70 12.37 -38.89 92.27
C THR A 70 12.36 -39.71 90.98
N GLY A 71 11.91 -40.96 91.03
CA GLY A 71 11.63 -41.78 89.84
C GLY A 71 10.57 -41.16 88.92
N GLY A 72 9.54 -40.52 89.48
CA GLY A 72 8.55 -39.73 88.73
C GLY A 72 9.17 -38.53 88.00
N GLY A 73 10.13 -37.85 88.61
CA GLY A 73 10.90 -36.77 87.98
C GLY A 73 11.73 -37.25 86.78
N LEU A 74 12.36 -38.42 86.88
CA LEU A 74 13.12 -39.02 85.78
C LEU A 74 12.23 -39.42 84.59
N ALA A 75 11.02 -39.94 84.88
CA ALA A 75 10.05 -40.30 83.86
C ALA A 75 9.56 -39.06 83.07
N LEU A 76 9.32 -37.94 83.76
CA LEU A 76 9.00 -36.65 83.13
C LEU A 76 10.15 -36.14 82.26
N LEU A 77 11.40 -36.31 82.69
CA LEU A 77 12.59 -35.92 81.94
C LEU A 77 12.75 -36.76 80.65
N LEU A 78 12.49 -38.06 80.73
CA LEU A 78 12.49 -38.95 79.57
C LEU A 78 11.33 -38.65 78.61
N ALA A 79 10.13 -38.37 79.13
CA ALA A 79 8.99 -37.95 78.34
C ALA A 79 9.27 -36.63 77.61
N ALA A 80 9.83 -35.63 78.31
CA ALA A 80 10.24 -34.36 77.73
C ALA A 80 11.31 -34.54 76.64
N ARG A 81 12.31 -35.40 76.88
CA ARG A 81 13.34 -35.71 75.88
C ARG A 81 12.76 -36.40 74.64
N ARG A 82 11.86 -37.38 74.84
CA ARG A 82 11.18 -38.08 73.74
C ARG A 82 10.33 -37.12 72.92
N GLN A 83 9.58 -36.23 73.57
CA GLN A 83 8.78 -35.19 72.94
C GLN A 83 9.66 -34.22 72.13
N TRP A 84 10.80 -33.81 72.68
CA TRP A 84 11.71 -32.86 72.03
C TRP A 84 12.39 -33.43 70.77
N ILE A 85 12.71 -34.73 70.77
CA ILE A 85 13.25 -35.43 69.59
C ILE A 85 12.18 -35.55 68.50
N ALA A 86 10.94 -35.91 68.88
CA ALA A 86 9.83 -36.01 67.93
C ALA A 86 9.48 -34.66 67.28
N GLU A 87 9.42 -33.59 68.08
CA GLU A 87 9.16 -32.23 67.59
C GLU A 87 10.24 -31.74 66.61
N ARG A 88 11.51 -32.11 66.83
CA ARG A 88 12.59 -31.79 65.89
C ARG A 88 12.57 -32.60 64.61
N ALA A 89 12.29 -33.90 64.71
CA ALA A 89 12.16 -34.75 63.52
C ALA A 89 11.02 -34.21 62.63
N GLN A 90 9.91 -33.83 63.24
CA GLN A 90 8.79 -33.22 62.54
C GLN A 90 9.15 -31.86 61.91
N ARG A 91 9.79 -30.93 62.64
CA ARG A 91 10.22 -29.64 62.08
C ARG A 91 11.23 -29.79 60.93
N HIS A 92 12.15 -30.75 61.03
CA HIS A 92 13.10 -31.01 59.95
C HIS A 92 12.36 -31.56 58.71
N GLN A 93 11.44 -32.50 58.91
CA GLN A 93 10.62 -33.06 57.83
C GLN A 93 9.72 -31.99 57.18
N GLU A 94 9.12 -31.09 57.97
CA GLU A 94 8.36 -29.94 57.48
C GLU A 94 9.25 -28.98 56.66
N SER A 95 10.48 -28.72 57.12
CA SER A 95 11.41 -27.84 56.39
C SER A 95 11.90 -28.44 55.07
N VAL A 96 12.16 -29.76 55.04
CA VAL A 96 12.56 -30.47 53.82
C VAL A 96 11.40 -30.52 52.84
N ALA A 97 10.19 -30.87 53.32
CA ALA A 97 8.99 -30.85 52.48
C ALA A 97 8.71 -29.45 51.90
N ALA A 98 8.84 -28.39 52.71
CA ALA A 98 8.67 -27.02 52.24
C ALA A 98 9.69 -26.64 51.15
N ARG A 99 10.97 -27.03 51.31
CA ARG A 99 12.02 -26.82 50.29
C ARG A 99 11.73 -27.60 49.01
N ASP A 100 11.28 -28.85 49.12
CA ASP A 100 10.92 -29.69 47.98
C ASP A 100 9.69 -29.16 47.23
N HIS A 101 8.71 -28.60 47.95
CA HIS A 101 7.57 -27.93 47.33
C HIS A 101 8.01 -26.70 46.53
N VAL A 102 8.82 -25.82 47.12
CA VAL A 102 9.34 -24.63 46.42
C VAL A 102 10.21 -25.01 45.22
N HIS A 103 11.02 -26.07 45.33
CA HIS A 103 11.81 -26.55 44.21
C HIS A 103 10.92 -27.10 43.08
N ARG A 104 9.91 -27.92 43.40
CA ARG A 104 8.95 -28.43 42.43
C ARG A 104 8.17 -27.31 41.74
N ASP A 105 7.71 -26.32 42.49
CA ASP A 105 6.99 -25.15 41.94
C ASP A 105 7.89 -24.36 40.97
N ARG A 106 9.18 -24.17 41.30
CA ARG A 106 10.13 -23.51 40.40
C ARG A 106 10.41 -24.32 39.13
N VAL A 107 10.57 -25.64 39.26
CA VAL A 107 10.79 -26.54 38.11
C VAL A 107 9.56 -26.55 37.21
N GLN A 108 8.36 -26.60 37.79
CA GLN A 108 7.10 -26.56 37.05
C GLN A 108 6.91 -25.21 36.35
N ALA A 109 7.10 -24.09 37.07
CA ALA A 109 7.02 -22.75 36.46
C ALA A 109 8.05 -22.56 35.34
N HIS A 110 9.26 -23.12 35.49
CA HIS A 110 10.26 -23.10 34.42
C HIS A 110 9.85 -23.97 33.23
N ALA A 111 9.31 -25.18 33.48
CA ALA A 111 8.81 -26.07 32.43
C ALA A 111 7.66 -25.43 31.65
N GLU A 112 6.72 -24.77 32.33
CA GLU A 112 5.61 -24.02 31.73
C GLU A 112 6.15 -22.85 30.88
N ALA A 113 7.07 -22.04 31.41
CA ALA A 113 7.67 -20.93 30.66
C ALA A 113 8.45 -21.40 29.42
N VAL A 114 9.16 -22.52 29.50
CA VAL A 114 9.87 -23.12 28.36
C VAL A 114 8.89 -23.66 27.33
N ALA A 115 7.81 -24.32 27.76
CA ALA A 115 6.77 -24.81 26.85
C ALA A 115 6.08 -23.66 26.10
N GLU A 116 5.73 -22.57 26.79
CA GLU A 116 5.15 -21.38 26.15
C GLU A 116 6.13 -20.71 25.17
N ALA A 117 7.41 -20.62 25.53
CA ALA A 117 8.43 -20.03 24.66
C ALA A 117 8.66 -20.89 23.41
N ALA A 118 8.66 -22.22 23.56
CA ALA A 118 8.74 -23.17 22.46
C ALA A 118 7.53 -23.06 21.55
N GLN A 119 6.31 -22.98 22.10
CA GLN A 119 5.09 -22.80 21.32
C GLN A 119 5.10 -21.47 20.54
N ARG A 120 5.48 -20.36 21.18
CA ARG A 120 5.63 -19.07 20.50
C ARG A 120 6.70 -19.09 19.40
N HIS A 121 7.76 -19.88 19.56
CA HIS A 121 8.78 -20.04 18.52
C HIS A 121 8.24 -20.88 17.35
N GLN A 122 7.52 -21.96 17.67
CA GLN A 122 6.87 -22.83 16.68
C GLN A 122 5.82 -22.07 15.87
N ASP A 123 4.97 -21.25 16.51
CA ASP A 123 3.96 -20.43 15.84
C ASP A 123 4.60 -19.38 14.90
N ARG A 124 5.74 -18.81 15.29
CA ARG A 124 6.50 -17.90 14.42
C ARG A 124 7.13 -18.64 13.24
N GLN A 125 7.63 -19.84 13.46
CA GLN A 125 8.20 -20.67 12.40
C GLN A 125 7.13 -21.18 11.43
N SER A 126 5.95 -21.58 11.91
CA SER A 126 4.85 -21.99 11.05
C SER A 126 4.34 -20.83 10.21
N GLY A 127 4.14 -19.65 10.81
CA GLY A 127 3.74 -18.44 10.08
C GLY A 127 4.77 -18.03 9.02
N ALA A 128 6.07 -18.09 9.34
CA ALA A 128 7.14 -17.82 8.36
C ALA A 128 7.16 -18.88 7.24
N ALA A 129 7.00 -20.17 7.57
CA ALA A 129 6.97 -21.24 6.60
C ALA A 129 5.75 -21.17 5.65
N GLU A 130 4.58 -20.79 6.17
CA GLU A 130 3.37 -20.57 5.36
C GLU A 130 3.55 -19.39 4.41
N HIS A 131 4.16 -18.29 4.86
CA HIS A 131 4.46 -17.14 4.03
C HIS A 131 5.46 -17.49 2.91
N ASP A 132 6.58 -18.14 3.26
CA ASP A 132 7.57 -18.65 2.29
C ASP A 132 6.93 -19.58 1.25
N ALA A 133 6.04 -20.49 1.69
CA ALA A 133 5.36 -21.41 0.78
C ALA A 133 4.37 -20.69 -0.15
N ALA A 134 3.68 -19.66 0.35
CA ALA A 134 2.78 -18.84 -0.45
C ALA A 134 3.55 -18.04 -1.52
N GLU A 135 4.68 -17.42 -1.16
CA GLU A 135 5.53 -16.67 -2.10
C GLU A 135 6.12 -17.57 -3.21
N ARG A 136 6.59 -18.78 -2.85
CA ARG A 136 7.09 -19.76 -3.82
C ARG A 136 5.99 -20.19 -4.78
N ARG A 137 4.80 -20.54 -4.25
CA ARG A 137 3.64 -20.91 -5.08
C ARG A 137 3.24 -19.77 -6.02
N LEU A 138 3.26 -18.53 -5.55
CA LEU A 138 2.96 -17.36 -6.37
C LEU A 138 3.96 -17.22 -7.53
N THR A 139 5.26 -17.38 -7.24
CA THR A 139 6.34 -17.33 -8.23
C THR A 139 6.21 -18.45 -9.26
N GLU A 140 5.87 -19.67 -8.84
CA GLU A 140 5.62 -20.80 -9.73
C GLU A 140 4.43 -20.57 -10.66
N LEU A 141 3.30 -20.09 -10.11
CA LEU A 141 2.10 -19.76 -10.89
C LEU A 141 2.37 -18.64 -11.91
N TYR A 142 3.10 -17.61 -11.49
CA TYR A 142 3.52 -16.53 -12.37
C TYR A 142 4.39 -17.04 -13.52
N THR A 143 5.45 -17.79 -13.19
CA THR A 143 6.37 -18.35 -14.19
C THR A 143 5.61 -19.23 -15.17
N ARG A 144 4.71 -20.07 -14.68
CA ARG A 144 3.88 -20.92 -15.52
C ARG A 144 2.96 -20.12 -16.44
N ALA A 145 2.35 -19.05 -15.95
CA ALA A 145 1.46 -18.23 -16.77
C ALA A 145 2.22 -17.47 -17.88
N VAL A 146 3.44 -17.00 -17.59
CA VAL A 146 4.33 -16.39 -18.58
C VAL A 146 4.78 -17.40 -19.64
N GLU A 147 5.15 -18.62 -19.25
CA GLU A 147 5.47 -19.70 -20.20
C GLU A 147 4.30 -20.01 -21.16
N LEU A 148 3.07 -20.03 -20.63
CA LEU A 148 1.87 -20.24 -21.44
C LEU A 148 1.65 -19.09 -22.43
N LEU A 149 1.91 -17.84 -22.02
CA LEU A 149 1.81 -16.66 -22.89
C LEU A 149 2.88 -16.66 -24.00
N GLY A 150 4.06 -17.23 -23.73
CA GLY A 150 5.13 -17.39 -24.72
C GLY A 150 4.99 -18.60 -25.65
N ASN A 151 3.87 -19.35 -25.57
CA ASN A 151 3.68 -20.55 -26.37
C ASN A 151 3.37 -20.24 -27.84
N ASP A 152 3.78 -21.10 -28.78
CA ASP A 152 3.49 -20.95 -30.22
C ASP A 152 1.99 -21.07 -30.56
N SER A 153 1.22 -21.77 -29.72
CA SER A 153 -0.23 -21.92 -29.90
C SER A 153 -1.01 -20.75 -29.31
N ALA A 154 -1.72 -20.02 -30.16
CA ALA A 154 -2.59 -18.91 -29.74
C ALA A 154 -3.63 -19.30 -28.66
N ALA A 155 -4.18 -20.52 -28.74
CA ALA A 155 -5.13 -21.00 -27.74
C ALA A 155 -4.47 -21.17 -26.35
N VAL A 156 -3.21 -21.61 -26.32
CA VAL A 156 -2.43 -21.73 -25.08
C VAL A 156 -2.05 -20.34 -24.55
N ARG A 157 -1.71 -19.39 -25.43
CA ARG A 157 -1.44 -17.99 -25.04
C ARG A 157 -2.65 -17.32 -24.40
N LEU A 158 -3.86 -17.54 -24.93
CA LEU A 158 -5.10 -17.07 -24.30
C LEU A 158 -5.29 -17.65 -22.90
N GLY A 159 -4.98 -18.93 -22.70
CA GLY A 159 -4.96 -19.56 -21.38
C GLY A 159 -3.96 -18.91 -20.42
N GLY A 160 -2.75 -18.60 -20.92
CA GLY A 160 -1.72 -17.87 -20.16
C GLY A 160 -2.15 -16.46 -19.76
N LEU A 161 -2.79 -15.72 -20.70
CA LEU A 161 -3.34 -14.39 -20.44
C LEU A 161 -4.37 -14.40 -19.31
N HIS A 162 -5.35 -15.31 -19.35
CA HIS A 162 -6.36 -15.41 -18.28
C HIS A 162 -5.79 -15.94 -16.96
N ALA A 163 -4.72 -16.75 -17.01
CA ALA A 163 -4.00 -17.16 -15.81
C ALA A 163 -3.28 -15.96 -15.15
N LEU A 164 -2.61 -15.11 -15.94
CA LEU A 164 -2.00 -13.87 -15.46
C LEU A 164 -3.05 -12.91 -14.90
N GLU A 165 -4.16 -12.71 -15.61
CA GLU A 165 -5.27 -11.87 -15.17
C GLU A 165 -5.79 -12.29 -13.78
N ARG A 166 -6.11 -13.58 -13.62
CA ARG A 166 -6.55 -14.13 -12.33
C ARG A 166 -5.51 -13.94 -11.24
N LEU A 167 -4.23 -14.17 -11.55
CA LEU A 167 -3.15 -13.99 -10.59
C LEU A 167 -3.11 -12.56 -10.05
N GLY A 168 -3.30 -11.56 -10.92
CA GLY A 168 -3.30 -10.14 -10.54
C GLY A 168 -4.57 -9.72 -9.81
N GLN A 169 -5.69 -10.36 -10.13
CA GLN A 169 -6.94 -10.15 -9.42
C GLN A 169 -6.84 -10.62 -7.97
N ASP A 170 -6.30 -11.83 -7.76
CA ASP A 170 -6.14 -12.45 -6.45
C ASP A 170 -4.99 -11.85 -5.63
N ASN A 171 -4.00 -11.23 -6.30
CA ASN A 171 -2.78 -10.72 -5.66
C ASN A 171 -2.52 -9.25 -6.06
N PRO A 172 -3.04 -8.26 -5.30
CA PRO A 172 -2.91 -6.85 -5.63
C PRO A 172 -1.48 -6.36 -5.84
N GLY A 173 -0.51 -6.90 -5.09
CA GLY A 173 0.91 -6.55 -5.24
C GLY A 173 1.52 -6.95 -6.58
N GLN A 174 0.90 -7.86 -7.34
CA GLN A 174 1.39 -8.33 -8.64
C GLN A 174 0.77 -7.59 -9.84
N ARG A 175 -0.26 -6.76 -9.62
CA ARG A 175 -0.95 -6.03 -10.70
C ARG A 175 -0.01 -5.20 -11.58
N PRO A 176 0.96 -4.43 -11.03
CA PRO A 176 1.90 -3.68 -11.87
C PRO A 176 2.77 -4.60 -12.72
N THR A 177 3.28 -5.69 -12.14
CA THR A 177 4.12 -6.67 -12.85
C THR A 177 3.34 -7.36 -13.97
N ILE A 178 2.11 -7.78 -13.70
CA ILE A 178 1.26 -8.44 -14.69
C ILE A 178 0.91 -7.49 -15.83
N ALA A 179 0.49 -6.26 -15.53
CA ALA A 179 0.24 -5.27 -16.56
C ALA A 179 1.50 -4.97 -17.39
N ALA A 180 2.69 -4.91 -16.77
CA ALA A 180 3.95 -4.73 -17.47
C ALA A 180 4.25 -5.89 -18.44
N VAL A 181 3.96 -7.14 -18.06
CA VAL A 181 4.09 -8.30 -18.95
C VAL A 181 3.13 -8.21 -20.13
N LEU A 182 1.86 -7.84 -19.90
CA LEU A 182 0.87 -7.68 -20.97
C LEU A 182 1.24 -6.54 -21.92
N CYS A 183 1.71 -5.42 -21.37
CA CYS A 183 2.24 -4.30 -22.14
C CYS A 183 3.47 -4.73 -22.97
N ALA A 184 4.41 -5.47 -22.37
CA ALA A 184 5.57 -6.01 -23.10
C ALA A 184 5.13 -6.94 -24.23
N TYR A 185 4.13 -7.80 -24.01
CA TYR A 185 3.56 -8.66 -25.05
C TYR A 185 2.97 -7.86 -26.21
N LEU A 186 2.20 -6.79 -25.92
CA LEU A 186 1.61 -5.92 -26.95
C LEU A 186 2.65 -5.11 -27.72
N ARG A 187 3.78 -4.75 -27.09
CA ARG A 187 4.91 -4.05 -27.73
C ARG A 187 5.77 -4.94 -28.61
N MET A 188 5.74 -6.26 -28.44
CA MET A 188 6.42 -7.16 -29.38
C MET A 188 5.79 -7.01 -30.76
N PRO A 189 6.58 -7.02 -31.86
CA PRO A 189 6.04 -6.97 -33.20
C PRO A 189 5.01 -8.09 -33.42
N ALA A 190 3.89 -7.77 -34.04
CA ALA A 190 2.94 -8.79 -34.45
C ALA A 190 3.57 -9.63 -35.57
N THR A 191 3.50 -10.95 -35.47
CA THR A 191 3.83 -11.84 -36.59
C THR A 191 2.72 -11.72 -37.64
N ASP A 192 3.10 -11.39 -38.87
CA ASP A 192 2.20 -10.92 -39.93
C ASP A 192 0.90 -11.72 -40.07
N GLY A 193 -0.24 -11.01 -39.96
CA GLY A 193 -1.53 -11.39 -40.55
C GLY A 193 -2.24 -12.62 -39.99
N GLU A 194 -1.75 -13.29 -38.94
CA GLU A 194 -2.43 -14.45 -38.39
C GLU A 194 -3.68 -14.01 -37.58
N PRO A 195 -4.91 -14.39 -37.98
CA PRO A 195 -6.12 -13.95 -37.28
C PRO A 195 -6.15 -14.41 -35.82
N ARG A 196 -5.50 -15.54 -35.53
CA ARG A 196 -5.39 -16.09 -34.17
C ARG A 196 -4.52 -15.22 -33.27
N GLU A 197 -3.39 -14.71 -33.76
CA GLU A 197 -2.51 -13.80 -33.00
C GLU A 197 -3.21 -12.47 -32.75
N THR A 198 -3.96 -11.97 -33.74
CA THR A 198 -4.76 -10.76 -33.59
C THR A 198 -5.77 -10.90 -32.44
N GLU A 199 -6.41 -12.06 -32.30
CA GLU A 199 -7.35 -12.31 -31.20
C GLU A 199 -6.66 -12.38 -29.83
N VAL A 200 -5.45 -12.95 -29.73
CA VAL A 200 -4.70 -12.94 -28.46
C VAL A 200 -4.36 -11.52 -28.03
N ARG A 201 -3.88 -10.69 -28.95
CA ARG A 201 -3.54 -9.27 -28.69
C ARG A 201 -4.76 -8.44 -28.34
N ARG A 202 -5.87 -8.61 -29.06
CA ARG A 202 -7.15 -7.97 -28.72
C ARG A 202 -7.61 -8.42 -27.32
N SER A 203 -7.42 -9.69 -26.97
CA SER A 203 -7.72 -10.17 -25.62
C SER A 203 -6.84 -9.49 -24.56
N ALA A 204 -5.54 -9.34 -24.81
CA ALA A 204 -4.64 -8.63 -23.90
C ALA A 204 -5.04 -7.15 -23.73
N GLN A 205 -5.44 -6.46 -24.81
CA GLN A 205 -6.01 -5.11 -24.74
C GLN A 205 -7.26 -5.07 -23.85
N ARG A 206 -8.22 -5.98 -24.06
CA ARG A 206 -9.47 -6.06 -23.27
C ARG A 206 -9.19 -6.32 -21.80
N VAL A 207 -8.19 -7.16 -21.49
CA VAL A 207 -7.79 -7.42 -20.10
C VAL A 207 -7.29 -6.13 -19.46
N LEU A 208 -6.37 -5.42 -20.11
CA LEU A 208 -5.86 -4.15 -19.61
C LEU A 208 -6.99 -3.13 -19.41
N THR A 209 -7.84 -2.89 -20.43
CA THR A 209 -8.86 -1.84 -20.36
C THR A 209 -9.99 -2.16 -19.40
N ARG A 210 -10.36 -3.43 -19.21
CA ARG A 210 -11.31 -3.83 -18.15
C ARG A 210 -10.80 -3.45 -16.76
N HIS A 211 -9.52 -3.64 -16.49
CA HIS A 211 -8.94 -3.28 -15.20
C HIS A 211 -8.75 -1.76 -15.01
N LEU A 212 -8.88 -0.95 -16.06
CA LEU A 212 -8.83 0.53 -15.96
C LEU A 212 -10.19 1.18 -15.71
N ARG A 213 -11.31 0.46 -15.86
CA ARG A 213 -12.66 1.01 -15.63
C ARG A 213 -12.95 1.08 -14.14
N ALA A 214 -13.04 2.30 -13.60
CA ALA A 214 -13.18 2.52 -12.16
C ALA A 214 -14.49 1.98 -11.56
N ASP A 215 -15.55 1.89 -12.36
CA ASP A 215 -16.85 1.36 -11.94
C ASP A 215 -16.91 -0.18 -11.93
N ASP A 216 -15.86 -0.85 -12.39
CA ASP A 216 -15.79 -2.32 -12.43
C ASP A 216 -15.21 -2.87 -11.11
N ALA A 217 -15.80 -3.94 -10.58
CA ALA A 217 -15.29 -4.64 -9.39
C ALA A 217 -13.87 -5.22 -9.63
N ALA A 218 -13.49 -5.42 -10.88
CA ALA A 218 -12.16 -5.84 -11.28
C ALA A 218 -11.14 -4.68 -11.37
N HIS A 219 -11.50 -3.43 -11.06
CA HIS A 219 -10.61 -2.28 -11.21
C HIS A 219 -9.26 -2.44 -10.49
N TRP A 220 -8.17 -2.13 -11.19
CA TRP A 220 -6.83 -2.03 -10.63
C TRP A 220 -6.46 -0.55 -10.50
N PRO A 221 -6.52 0.03 -9.28
CA PRO A 221 -6.26 1.44 -9.07
C PRO A 221 -4.79 1.78 -9.37
N GLU A 222 -4.58 2.98 -9.90
CA GLU A 222 -3.24 3.55 -10.18
C GLU A 222 -2.37 2.72 -11.14
N LEU A 223 -3.00 1.87 -11.96
CA LEU A 223 -2.31 1.08 -12.96
C LEU A 223 -1.72 1.98 -14.06
N ARG A 224 -0.40 1.96 -14.19
CA ARG A 224 0.32 2.65 -15.28
C ARG A 224 0.48 1.74 -16.48
N LEU A 225 0.34 2.32 -17.68
CA LEU A 225 0.49 1.60 -18.94
C LEU A 225 1.65 2.14 -19.75
N ASP A 226 2.53 1.23 -20.19
CA ASP A 226 3.56 1.51 -21.18
C ASP A 226 3.31 0.71 -22.45
N LEU A 227 2.55 1.31 -23.37
CA LEU A 227 2.22 0.77 -24.68
C LEU A 227 2.98 1.51 -25.79
N ALA A 228 4.16 2.07 -25.47
CA ALA A 228 4.99 2.73 -26.45
C ALA A 228 5.43 1.76 -27.57
N GLY A 229 5.26 2.15 -28.83
CA GLY A 229 5.56 1.32 -30.00
C GLY A 229 4.62 0.12 -30.21
N ALA A 230 3.55 -0.02 -29.43
CA ALA A 230 2.62 -1.14 -29.57
C ALA A 230 1.74 -0.99 -30.83
N ALA A 231 1.39 -2.13 -31.45
CA ALA A 231 0.37 -2.19 -32.47
C ALA A 231 -0.98 -2.58 -31.82
N LEU A 232 -1.95 -1.68 -31.89
CA LEU A 232 -3.24 -1.78 -31.22
C LEU A 232 -4.37 -1.78 -32.25
N VAL A 233 -5.32 -2.70 -32.10
CA VAL A 233 -6.44 -2.88 -33.04
C VAL A 233 -7.75 -2.65 -32.32
N ASP A 234 -8.58 -1.75 -32.82
CA ASP A 234 -9.89 -1.39 -32.23
C ASP A 234 -9.77 -1.08 -30.73
N PHE A 235 -8.81 -0.24 -30.36
CA PHE A 235 -8.48 0.00 -28.94
C PHE A 235 -9.59 0.79 -28.23
N ASP A 236 -10.23 0.15 -27.27
CA ASP A 236 -11.34 0.72 -26.49
C ASP A 236 -10.93 0.99 -25.04
N ALA A 237 -10.66 2.26 -24.76
CA ALA A 237 -10.46 2.82 -23.43
C ALA A 237 -11.62 3.75 -23.02
N ALA A 238 -12.82 3.56 -23.57
CA ALA A 238 -13.98 4.35 -23.19
C ALA A 238 -14.30 4.14 -21.69
N GLY A 239 -14.55 5.25 -20.99
CA GLY A 239 -14.83 5.28 -19.55
C GLY A 239 -13.67 4.80 -18.65
N CYS A 240 -12.47 4.61 -19.20
CA CYS A 240 -11.32 4.16 -18.42
C CYS A 240 -10.71 5.31 -17.60
N THR A 241 -10.11 4.98 -16.46
CA THR A 241 -9.19 5.86 -15.74
C THR A 241 -7.76 5.49 -16.13
N LEU A 242 -7.11 6.36 -16.90
CA LEU A 242 -5.72 6.22 -17.34
C LEU A 242 -4.82 6.99 -16.39
N VAL A 243 -3.81 6.33 -15.80
CA VAL A 243 -2.84 6.97 -14.91
C VAL A 243 -1.45 6.89 -15.52
N ASP A 244 -0.83 8.03 -15.80
CA ASP A 244 0.52 8.13 -16.42
C ASP A 244 0.72 7.12 -17.56
N ALA A 245 -0.11 7.21 -18.61
CA ALA A 245 -0.12 6.24 -19.71
C ALA A 245 0.67 6.76 -20.92
N THR A 246 1.51 5.89 -21.50
CA THR A 246 2.28 6.20 -22.71
C THR A 246 1.93 5.27 -23.86
N PHE A 247 1.74 5.89 -25.02
CA PHE A 247 1.43 5.32 -26.33
C PHE A 247 2.33 5.97 -27.40
N THR A 248 3.47 6.55 -26.99
CA THR A 248 4.45 7.13 -27.90
C THR A 248 4.86 6.12 -28.97
N ASP A 249 4.89 6.51 -30.24
CA ASP A 249 5.16 5.66 -31.41
C ASP A 249 4.21 4.47 -31.59
N ALA A 250 3.08 4.41 -30.85
CA ALA A 250 2.10 3.34 -31.01
C ALA A 250 1.32 3.49 -32.32
N VAL A 251 0.93 2.35 -32.90
CA VAL A 251 0.14 2.27 -34.12
C VAL A 251 -1.25 1.76 -33.80
N PHE A 252 -2.25 2.63 -33.91
CA PHE A 252 -3.65 2.32 -33.71
C PHE A 252 -4.35 2.09 -35.05
N THR A 253 -4.91 0.91 -35.24
CA THR A 253 -5.66 0.52 -36.43
C THR A 253 -7.13 0.32 -36.13
N GLY A 254 -7.98 0.60 -37.11
CA GLY A 254 -9.43 0.60 -36.91
C GLY A 254 -9.88 1.82 -36.09
N THR A 255 -10.89 1.62 -35.25
CA THR A 255 -11.47 2.69 -34.42
C THR A 255 -10.88 2.66 -33.01
N THR A 256 -10.27 3.77 -32.59
CA THR A 256 -9.77 3.94 -31.23
C THR A 256 -10.67 4.90 -30.46
N THR A 257 -11.01 4.55 -29.22
CA THR A 257 -11.86 5.40 -28.38
C THR A 257 -11.31 5.57 -26.97
N PHE A 258 -11.31 6.81 -26.53
CA PHE A 258 -11.07 7.32 -25.18
C PHE A 258 -12.31 8.08 -24.69
N ALA A 259 -13.48 7.79 -25.26
CA ALA A 259 -14.70 8.53 -24.97
C ALA A 259 -15.08 8.43 -23.48
N GLY A 260 -15.29 9.58 -22.83
CA GLY A 260 -15.59 9.68 -21.41
C GLY A 260 -14.49 9.16 -20.49
N ALA A 261 -13.28 8.92 -20.99
CA ALA A 261 -12.16 8.49 -20.16
C ALA A 261 -11.70 9.64 -19.24
N THR A 262 -11.06 9.27 -18.14
CA THR A 262 -10.37 10.21 -17.25
C THR A 262 -8.87 9.94 -17.32
N ALA A 263 -8.08 10.94 -17.71
CA ALA A 263 -6.64 10.89 -17.67
C ALA A 263 -6.13 11.60 -16.40
N ARG A 264 -5.46 10.84 -15.54
CA ARG A 264 -4.76 11.32 -14.35
C ARG A 264 -3.26 11.33 -14.61
N GLY A 265 -2.62 12.47 -14.46
CA GLY A 265 -1.22 12.64 -14.85
C GLY A 265 -1.06 12.69 -16.37
N ARG A 266 0.09 12.24 -16.87
CA ARG A 266 0.44 12.46 -18.30
C ARG A 266 -0.18 11.40 -19.19
N LEU A 267 -0.69 11.84 -20.35
CA LEU A 267 -1.15 10.96 -21.41
C LEU A 267 -0.37 11.27 -22.69
N LEU A 268 0.56 10.37 -23.04
CA LEU A 268 1.56 10.62 -24.08
C LEU A 268 1.27 9.78 -25.33
N PHE A 269 1.16 10.43 -26.48
CA PHE A 269 0.93 9.84 -27.80
C PHE A 269 1.97 10.31 -28.82
N GLY A 270 3.14 10.76 -28.38
CA GLY A 270 4.13 11.36 -29.27
C GLY A 270 4.41 10.49 -30.50
N ALA A 271 4.30 11.05 -31.70
CA ALA A 271 4.48 10.34 -32.97
C ALA A 271 3.60 9.08 -33.21
N ALA A 272 2.54 8.88 -32.42
CA ALA A 272 1.58 7.80 -32.64
C ALA A 272 0.78 7.99 -33.94
N SER A 273 0.29 6.89 -34.53
CA SER A 273 -0.59 6.93 -35.69
C SER A 273 -1.96 6.34 -35.38
N PHE A 274 -3.02 6.96 -35.87
CA PHE A 274 -4.40 6.50 -35.70
C PHE A 274 -5.11 6.35 -37.05
N GLY A 275 -5.97 5.34 -37.15
CA GLY A 275 -7.09 5.35 -38.09
C GLY A 275 -8.12 6.39 -37.66
N ASP A 276 -9.24 5.96 -37.08
CA ASP A 276 -10.19 6.86 -36.42
C ASP A 276 -9.89 6.97 -34.92
N VAL A 277 -10.03 8.16 -34.35
CA VAL A 277 -9.83 8.38 -32.90
C VAL A 277 -10.90 9.28 -32.28
N ALA A 278 -11.45 8.84 -31.15
CA ALA A 278 -12.43 9.59 -30.38
C ALA A 278 -11.95 9.87 -28.95
N PHE A 279 -11.78 11.13 -28.61
CA PHE A 279 -11.53 11.67 -27.27
C PHE A 279 -12.76 12.42 -26.73
N GLU A 280 -13.96 12.09 -27.22
CA GLU A 280 -15.20 12.76 -26.82
C GLU A 280 -15.40 12.72 -25.30
N GLY A 281 -15.58 13.87 -24.66
CA GLY A 281 -15.76 13.95 -23.22
C GLY A 281 -14.57 13.48 -22.37
N LEU A 282 -13.37 13.34 -22.96
CA LEU A 282 -12.15 13.04 -22.20
C LEU A 282 -11.91 14.14 -21.16
N ALA A 283 -11.73 13.75 -19.90
CA ALA A 283 -11.31 14.66 -18.83
C ALA A 283 -9.85 14.40 -18.47
N ALA A 284 -8.96 15.37 -18.72
CA ALA A 284 -7.53 15.26 -18.42
C ALA A 284 -7.10 16.30 -17.38
N ASP A 285 -6.57 15.82 -16.24
CA ASP A 285 -5.99 16.67 -15.19
C ASP A 285 -4.52 17.05 -15.46
N GLY A 286 -3.80 16.17 -16.15
CA GLY A 286 -2.43 16.38 -16.58
C GLY A 286 -2.33 16.68 -18.08
N GLU A 287 -1.08 16.80 -18.54
CA GLU A 287 -0.76 17.14 -19.91
C GLU A 287 -1.09 15.98 -20.85
N VAL A 288 -1.80 16.30 -21.94
CA VAL A 288 -2.02 15.40 -23.06
C VAL A 288 -1.12 15.81 -24.22
N VAL A 289 -0.24 14.91 -24.65
CA VAL A 289 0.77 15.20 -25.69
C VAL A 289 0.48 14.35 -26.92
N LEU A 290 0.01 15.01 -27.99
CA LEU A 290 -0.23 14.49 -29.34
C LEU A 290 0.82 15.04 -30.34
N ASP A 291 2.00 15.42 -29.84
CA ASP A 291 3.06 15.97 -30.69
C ASP A 291 3.48 14.97 -31.77
N GLY A 292 3.47 15.38 -33.04
CA GLY A 292 3.86 14.55 -34.17
C GLY A 292 2.87 13.44 -34.53
N VAL A 293 1.70 13.39 -33.90
CA VAL A 293 0.67 12.38 -34.21
C VAL A 293 0.20 12.47 -35.66
N ARG A 294 -0.12 11.32 -36.26
CA ARG A 294 -0.82 11.25 -37.55
C ARG A 294 -2.18 10.58 -37.36
N VAL A 295 -3.25 11.23 -37.79
CA VAL A 295 -4.59 10.65 -37.82
C VAL A 295 -5.05 10.56 -39.27
N ASP A 296 -5.15 9.33 -39.79
CA ASP A 296 -5.54 9.08 -41.18
C ASP A 296 -7.07 9.17 -41.36
N GLY A 297 -7.83 8.82 -40.32
CA GLY A 297 -9.29 8.93 -40.26
C GLY A 297 -9.77 10.20 -39.55
N GLY A 298 -10.96 10.15 -38.98
CA GLY A 298 -11.56 11.24 -38.22
C GLY A 298 -11.01 11.36 -36.79
N ALA A 299 -10.88 12.59 -36.30
CA ALA A 299 -10.51 12.89 -34.92
C ALA A 299 -11.60 13.73 -34.24
N THR A 300 -12.22 13.21 -33.17
CA THR A 300 -13.16 13.99 -32.37
C THR A 300 -12.65 14.17 -30.94
N PHE A 301 -12.72 15.40 -30.45
CA PHE A 301 -12.41 15.81 -29.09
C PHE A 301 -13.62 16.45 -28.43
N ASP A 302 -14.81 16.34 -29.01
CA ASP A 302 -15.99 17.09 -28.62
C ASP A 302 -16.29 16.98 -27.11
N GLY A 303 -16.53 18.11 -26.46
CA GLY A 303 -16.84 18.16 -25.03
C GLY A 303 -15.69 17.74 -24.10
N ALA A 304 -14.48 17.48 -24.60
CA ALA A 304 -13.32 17.18 -23.76
C ALA A 304 -12.91 18.39 -22.90
N ALA A 305 -12.26 18.10 -21.77
CA ALA A 305 -11.73 19.08 -20.84
C ALA A 305 -10.25 18.81 -20.55
N PHE A 306 -9.38 19.69 -21.02
CA PHE A 306 -7.92 19.63 -20.83
C PHE A 306 -7.50 20.65 -19.77
N SER A 307 -7.52 20.24 -18.51
CA SER A 307 -7.12 21.10 -17.39
C SER A 307 -5.60 21.11 -17.15
N GLY A 308 -4.87 20.11 -17.64
CA GLY A 308 -3.40 20.06 -17.61
C GLY A 308 -2.69 20.49 -18.90
N GLY A 309 -3.45 20.91 -19.93
CA GLY A 309 -2.93 21.37 -21.22
C GLY A 309 -2.98 20.30 -22.32
N LEU A 310 -2.97 20.78 -23.57
CA LEU A 310 -2.92 19.96 -24.78
C LEU A 310 -1.81 20.47 -25.70
N SER A 311 -0.94 19.56 -26.13
CA SER A 311 0.06 19.85 -27.17
C SER A 311 -0.16 18.94 -28.38
N CYS A 312 -0.35 19.54 -29.55
CA CYS A 312 -0.53 18.86 -30.84
C CYS A 312 0.54 19.29 -31.84
N ARG A 313 1.74 19.66 -31.39
CA ARG A 313 2.75 20.28 -32.27
C ARG A 313 3.15 19.33 -33.38
N ARG A 314 3.23 19.83 -34.61
CA ARG A 314 3.59 19.02 -35.80
C ARG A 314 2.67 17.80 -36.01
N ALA A 315 1.44 17.83 -35.48
CA ALA A 315 0.46 16.78 -35.75
C ALA A 315 -0.12 16.94 -37.17
N GLY A 316 -0.56 15.82 -37.76
CA GLY A 316 -1.25 15.77 -39.04
C GLY A 316 -2.60 15.08 -38.89
N PHE A 317 -3.67 15.77 -39.28
CA PHE A 317 -5.02 15.25 -39.30
C PHE A 317 -5.53 15.23 -40.74
N THR A 318 -5.66 14.04 -41.30
CA THR A 318 -6.10 13.85 -42.69
C THR A 318 -7.61 13.96 -42.81
N GLY A 319 -8.36 13.38 -41.87
CA GLY A 319 -9.82 13.42 -41.85
C GLY A 319 -10.41 14.59 -41.06
N LEU A 320 -11.74 14.62 -41.02
CA LEU A 320 -12.52 15.62 -40.27
C LEU A 320 -12.07 15.69 -38.81
N THR A 321 -11.78 16.90 -38.34
CA THR A 321 -11.33 17.13 -36.97
C THR A 321 -12.26 18.06 -36.20
N SER A 322 -12.71 17.62 -35.02
CA SER A 322 -13.70 18.34 -34.23
C SER A 322 -13.23 18.55 -32.79
N PHE A 323 -13.26 19.80 -32.33
CA PHE A 323 -13.00 20.27 -30.97
C PHE A 323 -14.21 21.06 -30.46
N ARG A 324 -15.44 20.62 -30.77
CA ARG A 324 -16.64 21.39 -30.40
C ARG A 324 -16.85 21.36 -28.91
N ARG A 325 -17.15 22.52 -28.32
CA ARG A 325 -17.42 22.65 -26.87
C ARG A 325 -16.28 22.10 -25.99
N VAL A 326 -15.03 22.12 -26.49
CA VAL A 326 -13.84 21.73 -25.71
C VAL A 326 -13.42 22.86 -24.79
N THR A 327 -12.94 22.51 -23.59
CA THR A 327 -12.37 23.48 -22.65
C THR A 327 -10.89 23.22 -22.44
N PHE A 328 -10.06 24.25 -22.65
CA PHE A 328 -8.61 24.24 -22.43
C PHE A 328 -8.26 25.14 -21.26
N GLY A 329 -7.97 24.54 -20.10
CA GLY A 329 -7.68 25.25 -18.85
C GLY A 329 -6.24 25.80 -18.76
N GLN A 330 -5.33 25.27 -19.58
CA GLN A 330 -3.90 25.62 -19.62
C GLN A 330 -3.46 25.94 -21.05
N PRO A 331 -2.28 26.55 -21.24
CA PRO A 331 -1.78 26.85 -22.58
C PRO A 331 -1.84 25.64 -23.51
N THR A 332 -2.34 25.88 -24.72
CA THR A 332 -2.59 24.85 -25.74
C THR A 332 -1.89 25.21 -27.03
N SER A 333 -1.21 24.23 -27.63
CA SER A 333 -0.38 24.45 -28.82
C SER A 333 -0.78 23.54 -29.97
N PHE A 334 -1.04 24.13 -31.11
CA PHE A 334 -1.18 23.49 -32.43
C PHE A 334 -0.09 23.95 -33.39
N ASP A 335 1.06 24.42 -32.89
CA ASP A 335 2.13 24.92 -33.74
C ASP A 335 2.58 23.89 -34.79
N ALA A 336 2.71 24.34 -36.03
CA ALA A 336 3.04 23.52 -37.19
C ALA A 336 2.11 22.30 -37.40
N THR A 337 0.88 22.34 -36.88
CA THR A 337 -0.15 21.31 -37.14
C THR A 337 -0.72 21.47 -38.54
N ARG A 338 -1.05 20.36 -39.19
CA ARG A 338 -1.80 20.33 -40.45
C ARG A 338 -3.15 19.68 -40.26
N PHE A 339 -4.21 20.38 -40.62
CA PHE A 339 -5.56 19.84 -40.78
C PHE A 339 -5.85 19.79 -42.28
N GLU A 340 -5.82 18.61 -42.89
CA GLU A 340 -6.02 18.46 -44.34
C GLU A 340 -7.49 18.56 -44.74
N ASP A 341 -8.41 18.09 -43.87
CA ASP A 341 -9.85 18.28 -44.01
C ASP A 341 -10.39 19.38 -43.06
N ALA A 342 -11.72 19.52 -42.96
CA ALA A 342 -12.35 20.56 -42.16
C ALA A 342 -12.04 20.39 -40.66
N ALA A 343 -11.71 21.52 -40.01
CA ALA A 343 -11.44 21.59 -38.59
C ALA A 343 -12.44 22.52 -37.89
N SER A 344 -13.08 22.05 -36.84
CA SER A 344 -14.08 22.83 -36.08
C SER A 344 -13.68 22.98 -34.62
N PHE A 345 -13.57 24.24 -34.17
CA PHE A 345 -13.39 24.66 -32.78
C PHE A 345 -14.65 25.37 -32.26
N ARG A 346 -15.80 25.05 -32.84
CA ARG A 346 -17.05 25.75 -32.54
C ARG A 346 -17.40 25.64 -31.06
N GLU A 347 -17.72 26.78 -30.45
CA GLU A 347 -18.07 26.89 -29.03
C GLU A 347 -16.98 26.38 -28.08
N ALA A 348 -15.72 26.26 -28.54
CA ALA A 348 -14.60 25.91 -27.67
C ALA A 348 -14.20 27.10 -26.78
N VAL A 349 -13.58 26.79 -25.65
CA VAL A 349 -13.17 27.74 -24.62
C VAL A 349 -11.68 27.55 -24.32
N PHE A 350 -10.91 28.61 -24.55
CA PHE A 350 -9.47 28.67 -24.23
C PHE A 350 -9.28 29.60 -23.05
N ASP A 351 -9.19 29.03 -21.84
CA ASP A 351 -8.86 29.79 -20.62
C ASP A 351 -7.35 30.01 -20.51
N GLY A 352 -6.54 29.06 -21.01
CA GLY A 352 -5.12 29.26 -21.30
C GLY A 352 -4.86 29.92 -22.65
N ALA A 353 -3.60 30.32 -22.89
CA ALA A 353 -3.20 30.87 -24.18
C ALA A 353 -3.27 29.82 -25.30
N LEU A 354 -3.68 30.24 -26.49
CA LEU A 354 -3.65 29.42 -27.71
C LEU A 354 -2.47 29.82 -28.60
N SER A 355 -1.72 28.83 -29.06
CA SER A 355 -0.76 28.98 -30.15
C SER A 355 -1.13 28.09 -31.35
N MET A 356 -1.26 28.68 -32.53
CA MET A 356 -1.47 28.02 -33.83
C MET A 356 -0.45 28.54 -34.86
N GLU A 357 0.78 28.75 -34.41
CA GLU A 357 1.81 29.34 -35.28
C GLU A 357 2.24 28.34 -36.35
N HIS A 358 2.33 28.79 -37.59
CA HIS A 358 2.62 27.91 -38.74
C HIS A 358 1.61 26.76 -38.93
N THR A 359 0.42 26.84 -38.33
CA THR A 359 -0.66 25.85 -38.57
C THR A 359 -1.22 26.00 -39.99
N GLU A 360 -1.55 24.88 -40.63
CA GLU A 360 -2.18 24.83 -41.96
C GLU A 360 -3.58 24.21 -41.86
N PHE A 361 -4.59 24.95 -42.29
CA PHE A 361 -5.95 24.46 -42.50
C PHE A 361 -6.20 24.30 -44.00
N GLY A 362 -6.22 23.06 -44.50
CA GLY A 362 -6.41 22.75 -45.92
C GLY A 362 -7.85 22.97 -46.41
N ARG A 363 -8.83 22.83 -45.51
CA ARG A 363 -10.26 23.09 -45.78
C ARG A 363 -10.80 24.10 -44.77
N SER A 364 -12.13 24.10 -44.59
CA SER A 364 -12.79 25.08 -43.73
C SER A 364 -12.31 24.98 -42.28
N ALA A 365 -11.99 26.12 -41.68
CA ALA A 365 -11.63 26.27 -40.29
C ALA A 365 -12.69 27.10 -39.56
N SER A 366 -13.42 26.47 -38.65
CA SER A 366 -14.51 27.13 -37.92
C SER A 366 -14.15 27.39 -36.47
N PHE A 367 -14.11 28.66 -36.10
CA PHE A 367 -13.97 29.21 -34.75
C PHE A 367 -15.27 29.89 -34.29
N HIS A 368 -16.41 29.42 -34.81
CA HIS A 368 -17.71 30.01 -34.52
C HIS A 368 -18.04 29.97 -33.03
N ALA A 369 -18.41 31.12 -32.46
CA ALA A 369 -18.72 31.26 -31.04
C ALA A 369 -17.62 30.75 -30.08
N VAL A 370 -16.35 30.75 -30.52
CA VAL A 370 -15.23 30.37 -29.67
C VAL A 370 -14.91 31.49 -28.67
N ARG A 371 -14.40 31.14 -27.49
CA ARG A 371 -13.98 32.11 -26.46
C ARG A 371 -12.49 31.96 -26.16
N PHE A 372 -11.72 33.00 -26.43
CA PHE A 372 -10.32 33.13 -26.03
C PHE A 372 -10.22 34.07 -24.82
N THR A 373 -10.03 33.51 -23.63
CA THR A 373 -9.87 34.29 -22.39
C THR A 373 -8.46 34.90 -22.29
N ASN A 374 -7.48 34.24 -22.90
CA ASN A 374 -6.07 34.66 -22.93
C ASN A 374 -5.62 34.90 -24.39
N MET A 375 -4.33 35.17 -24.58
CA MET A 375 -3.75 35.46 -25.89
C MET A 375 -3.99 34.32 -26.89
N ALA A 376 -4.37 34.69 -28.11
CA ALA A 376 -4.56 33.76 -29.23
C ALA A 376 -3.63 34.12 -30.40
N LEU A 377 -2.69 33.23 -30.70
CA LEU A 377 -1.66 33.42 -31.72
C LEU A 377 -1.96 32.59 -32.97
N PHE A 378 -2.22 33.26 -34.08
CA PHE A 378 -2.41 32.72 -35.43
C PHE A 378 -1.33 33.24 -36.39
N ARG A 379 -0.10 33.41 -35.89
CA ARG A 379 0.98 33.96 -36.71
C ARG A 379 1.45 32.94 -37.73
N TRP A 380 1.68 33.39 -38.97
CA TRP A 380 2.05 32.50 -40.09
C TRP A 380 1.06 31.36 -40.33
N THR A 381 -0.16 31.42 -39.79
CA THR A 381 -1.20 30.43 -40.03
C THR A 381 -1.72 30.55 -41.46
N VAL A 382 -1.94 29.41 -42.12
CA VAL A 382 -2.50 29.33 -43.46
C VAL A 382 -3.92 28.80 -43.38
N PHE A 383 -4.88 29.60 -43.83
CA PHE A 383 -6.26 29.18 -44.07
C PHE A 383 -6.43 28.97 -45.58
N GLY A 384 -6.52 27.70 -45.99
CA GLY A 384 -6.64 27.27 -47.38
C GLY A 384 -8.05 27.39 -47.94
N ALA A 385 -9.07 27.40 -47.07
CA ALA A 385 -10.46 27.65 -47.43
C ALA A 385 -11.12 28.62 -46.42
N GLU A 386 -12.42 28.50 -46.19
CA GLU A 386 -13.16 29.45 -45.37
C GLU A 386 -12.68 29.48 -43.91
N ALA A 387 -12.40 30.68 -43.40
CA ALA A 387 -12.04 30.91 -42.00
C ALA A 387 -13.16 31.66 -41.28
N LEU A 388 -13.88 30.98 -40.39
CA LEU A 388 -15.11 31.49 -39.77
C LEU A 388 -14.87 31.81 -38.29
N PHE A 389 -14.80 33.09 -37.94
CA PHE A 389 -14.67 33.59 -36.56
C PHE A 389 -15.97 34.23 -36.05
N ASP A 390 -17.10 33.93 -36.70
CA ASP A 390 -18.39 34.51 -36.37
C ASP A 390 -18.75 34.28 -34.88
N ARG A 391 -19.18 35.34 -34.20
CA ARG A 391 -19.51 35.35 -32.76
C ARG A 391 -18.36 34.94 -31.83
N ALA A 392 -17.12 34.88 -32.32
CA ALA A 392 -15.96 34.64 -31.47
C ALA A 392 -15.74 35.79 -30.48
N ARG A 393 -15.11 35.50 -29.35
CA ARG A 393 -14.77 36.49 -28.32
C ARG A 393 -13.29 36.41 -27.97
N PHE A 394 -12.57 37.51 -28.19
CA PHE A 394 -11.16 37.67 -27.83
C PHE A 394 -11.06 38.64 -26.64
N VAL A 395 -10.84 38.07 -25.45
CA VAL A 395 -10.74 38.83 -24.19
C VAL A 395 -9.35 39.46 -24.03
N ASP A 396 -8.31 38.79 -24.54
CA ASP A 396 -6.94 39.32 -24.61
C ASP A 396 -6.48 39.46 -26.08
N ALA A 397 -5.19 39.70 -26.29
CA ALA A 397 -4.61 39.95 -27.60
C ALA A 397 -4.84 38.79 -28.59
N ALA A 398 -5.32 39.15 -29.79
CA ALA A 398 -5.42 38.26 -30.93
C ALA A 398 -4.37 38.69 -31.98
N ASN A 399 -3.52 37.76 -32.41
CA ASN A 399 -2.45 38.06 -33.36
C ASN A 399 -2.55 37.16 -34.59
N PHE A 400 -2.87 37.75 -35.73
CA PHE A 400 -2.94 37.14 -37.06
C PHE A 400 -1.77 37.58 -37.95
N GLY A 401 -0.68 38.07 -37.37
CA GLY A 401 0.46 38.59 -38.08
C GLY A 401 1.00 37.58 -39.09
N ARG A 402 1.15 38.02 -40.35
CA ARG A 402 1.61 37.19 -41.47
C ARG A 402 0.74 35.95 -41.77
N ALA A 403 -0.48 35.89 -41.23
CA ALA A 403 -1.45 34.87 -41.63
C ALA A 403 -1.82 35.01 -43.11
N ARG A 404 -2.20 33.90 -43.75
CA ARG A 404 -2.62 33.86 -45.15
C ARG A 404 -4.00 33.26 -45.28
N PHE A 405 -4.92 33.99 -45.88
CA PHE A 405 -6.29 33.57 -46.14
C PHE A 405 -6.51 33.39 -47.65
N HIS A 406 -6.77 32.16 -48.09
CA HIS A 406 -6.93 31.82 -49.51
C HIS A 406 -8.40 31.80 -49.97
N SER A 407 -9.33 32.09 -49.05
CA SER A 407 -10.77 32.14 -49.31
C SER A 407 -11.45 33.09 -48.32
N MET A 408 -12.78 33.14 -48.35
CA MET A 408 -13.62 33.98 -47.50
C MET A 408 -13.24 33.87 -46.01
N VAL A 409 -13.17 35.04 -45.36
CA VAL A 409 -12.94 35.19 -43.91
C VAL A 409 -14.09 35.98 -43.32
N SER A 410 -14.67 35.51 -42.21
CA SER A 410 -15.77 36.20 -41.55
C SER A 410 -15.52 36.40 -40.06
N PHE A 411 -15.59 37.65 -39.62
CA PHE A 411 -15.59 38.10 -38.22
C PHE A 411 -16.94 38.72 -37.83
N ARG A 412 -18.06 38.15 -38.30
CA ARG A 412 -19.39 38.71 -38.03
C ARG A 412 -19.71 38.57 -36.55
N ASP A 413 -20.17 39.66 -35.93
CA ASP A 413 -20.52 39.69 -34.50
C ASP A 413 -19.37 39.23 -33.58
N THR A 414 -18.12 39.36 -34.03
CA THR A 414 -16.93 39.03 -33.22
C THR A 414 -16.61 40.17 -32.25
N GLU A 415 -16.35 39.82 -30.99
CA GLU A 415 -15.96 40.78 -29.95
C GLU A 415 -14.44 40.76 -29.75
N PHE A 416 -13.79 41.92 -29.88
CA PHE A 416 -12.37 42.11 -29.57
C PHE A 416 -12.22 43.12 -28.43
N SER A 417 -11.60 42.72 -27.32
CA SER A 417 -11.32 43.64 -26.19
C SER A 417 -10.16 44.61 -26.48
N ARG A 418 -9.30 44.25 -27.44
CA ARG A 418 -8.24 45.08 -28.01
C ARG A 418 -8.20 44.83 -29.53
N PRO A 419 -7.80 45.82 -30.36
CA PRO A 419 -7.65 45.60 -31.79
C PRO A 419 -6.77 44.37 -32.11
N PRO A 420 -7.18 43.50 -33.05
CA PRO A 420 -6.35 42.37 -33.47
C PRO A 420 -5.12 42.89 -34.21
N GLN A 421 -3.98 42.24 -33.97
CA GLN A 421 -2.74 42.50 -34.70
C GLN A 421 -2.79 41.74 -36.02
N VAL A 422 -2.75 42.43 -37.15
CA VAL A 422 -2.84 41.85 -38.50
C VAL A 422 -1.63 42.20 -39.36
N GLU A 423 -0.52 42.61 -38.74
CA GLU A 423 0.70 43.03 -39.43
C GLU A 423 1.13 42.02 -40.52
N GLN A 424 1.18 42.48 -41.76
CA GLN A 424 1.56 41.69 -42.94
C GLN A 424 0.69 40.45 -43.22
N ALA A 425 -0.49 40.36 -42.62
CA ALA A 425 -1.46 39.34 -42.99
C ALA A 425 -2.00 39.61 -44.40
N ARG A 426 -2.30 38.54 -45.14
CA ARG A 426 -2.75 38.62 -46.53
C ARG A 426 -3.99 37.81 -46.76
N ALA A 427 -4.88 38.31 -47.60
CA ALA A 427 -6.08 37.59 -48.03
C ALA A 427 -6.25 37.69 -49.55
N VAL A 428 -6.72 36.63 -50.20
CA VAL A 428 -7.16 36.71 -51.61
C VAL A 428 -8.36 37.65 -51.71
N ALA A 429 -8.53 38.36 -52.83
CA ALA A 429 -9.68 39.23 -53.01
C ALA A 429 -11.02 38.46 -53.06
N ASP A 430 -11.84 38.56 -52.00
CA ASP A 430 -13.17 37.97 -51.92
C ASP A 430 -14.23 38.97 -51.38
N PRO A 431 -15.37 39.20 -52.07
CA PRO A 431 -16.41 40.13 -51.60
C PRO A 431 -17.18 39.63 -50.34
N GLY A 432 -17.04 38.34 -50.02
CA GLY A 432 -17.60 37.70 -48.85
C GLY A 432 -16.88 38.04 -47.55
N HIS A 433 -15.69 38.65 -47.60
CA HIS A 433 -14.95 39.00 -46.39
C HIS A 433 -15.76 39.89 -45.43
N ARG A 434 -15.64 39.61 -44.14
CA ARG A 434 -16.15 40.47 -43.05
C ARG A 434 -15.01 40.70 -42.08
N TRP A 435 -14.34 41.85 -42.19
CA TRP A 435 -13.20 42.21 -41.36
C TRP A 435 -13.63 42.96 -40.08
N PRO A 436 -12.83 42.91 -39.00
CA PRO A 436 -13.04 43.75 -37.83
C PRO A 436 -13.00 45.25 -38.19
N GLU A 437 -13.77 46.09 -37.49
CA GLU A 437 -13.83 47.54 -37.77
C GLU A 437 -12.48 48.27 -37.60
N SER A 438 -11.59 47.72 -36.79
CA SER A 438 -10.24 48.23 -36.54
C SER A 438 -9.20 47.80 -37.59
N THR A 439 -9.58 46.99 -38.57
CA THR A 439 -8.65 46.49 -39.60
C THR A 439 -8.82 47.29 -40.89
N THR A 440 -7.71 47.83 -41.41
CA THR A 440 -7.68 48.44 -42.74
C THR A 440 -7.21 47.41 -43.75
N VAL A 441 -7.82 47.40 -44.94
CA VAL A 441 -7.48 46.47 -46.02
C VAL A 441 -7.03 47.27 -47.22
N GLU A 442 -5.80 47.04 -47.64
CA GLU A 442 -5.18 47.64 -48.82
C GLU A 442 -5.02 46.59 -49.91
N ARG A 443 -5.02 47.02 -51.17
CA ARG A 443 -4.75 46.13 -52.29
C ARG A 443 -3.25 46.03 -52.50
N LEU A 444 -2.70 44.83 -52.46
CA LEU A 444 -1.28 44.59 -52.71
C LEU A 444 -1.02 44.39 -54.20
N ASP A 445 -1.79 43.51 -54.83
CA ASP A 445 -1.77 43.20 -56.27
C ASP A 445 -3.17 42.74 -56.75
N ASP A 446 -3.26 42.16 -57.94
CA ASP A 446 -4.54 41.71 -58.54
C ASP A 446 -5.17 40.53 -57.80
N GLU A 447 -4.39 39.76 -57.03
CA GLU A 447 -4.84 38.58 -56.30
C GLU A 447 -4.96 38.85 -54.80
N TRP A 448 -4.00 39.58 -54.23
CA TRP A 448 -3.80 39.71 -52.80
C TRP A 448 -4.17 41.08 -52.24
N LEU A 449 -4.81 41.03 -51.08
CA LEU A 449 -5.07 42.12 -50.16
C LEU A 449 -4.05 42.05 -49.02
N LEU A 450 -3.58 43.21 -48.57
CA LEU A 450 -2.74 43.38 -47.39
C LEU A 450 -3.58 43.96 -46.25
N LEU A 451 -3.52 43.32 -45.08
CA LEU A 451 -4.15 43.83 -43.87
C LEU A 451 -3.14 44.69 -43.11
N VAL A 452 -3.62 45.84 -42.61
CA VAL A 452 -2.83 46.82 -41.87
C VAL A 452 -3.57 47.19 -40.60
N ASP A 453 -2.82 47.27 -39.49
CA ASP A 453 -3.32 47.78 -38.21
C ASP A 453 -3.68 49.26 -38.38
N ARG A 454 -4.87 49.66 -37.90
CA ARG A 454 -5.35 51.04 -38.00
C ARG A 454 -4.73 51.97 -36.96
#